data_AF-A0A349XSP5-F1
#
_entry.id   AF-A0A349XSP5-F1
#
_cell.length_a   1.000
_cell.length_b   1.000
_cell.length_c   1.000
_cell.angle_alpha   90.00
_cell.angle_beta   90.00
_cell.angle_gamma   90.00
#
_symmetry.space_group_name_H-M   'P 1'
#
loop_
_entity.id
_entity.type
_entity.pdbx_description
1 polymer ?
#
loop_
_entity_poly.entity_id
_entity_poly.type
_entity_poly.pdbx_seq_one_letter_code
_entity_poly.pdbx_strand_id
1 'polypeptide(L)'
;DLLPILYATATGTLDRVDAEWRDEAALTVVLASKGYPGAYDKNTPIAHIPEASEEAKVFHAGTALKDDRLVATGGRVLNVTALGKTVTEAQAHAYALADRVEWENGFCRRDIGWQAVAREKV
;
A
#
# COMPACT_ATOMS: atom_id res chain seq x y z
N ASP A 1 -9.68 -6.96 16.31
CA ASP A 1 -10.42 -7.60 15.20
C ASP A 1 -11.35 -6.55 14.57
N LEU A 2 -11.41 -6.48 13.24
CA LEU A 2 -12.24 -5.51 12.52
C LEU A 2 -13.73 -5.89 12.49
N LEU A 3 -14.07 -7.20 12.49
CA LEU A 3 -15.45 -7.65 12.33
C LEU A 3 -16.39 -7.15 13.45
N PRO A 4 -16.03 -7.24 14.75
CA PRO A 4 -16.88 -6.73 15.84
C PRO A 4 -17.12 -5.22 15.74
N ILE A 5 -16.12 -4.44 15.30
CA ILE A 5 -16.23 -2.98 15.14
C ILE A 5 -17.19 -2.64 13.99
N LEU A 6 -17.07 -3.32 12.85
CA LEU A 6 -17.98 -3.13 11.71
C LEU A 6 -19.43 -3.50 12.08
N TYR A 7 -19.62 -4.61 12.80
CA TYR A 7 -20.94 -5.02 13.26
C TYR A 7 -21.55 -4.00 14.23
N ALA A 8 -20.79 -3.57 15.24
CA ALA A 8 -21.23 -2.57 16.21
C ALA A 8 -21.58 -1.22 15.54
N THR A 9 -20.83 -0.84 14.51
CA THR A 9 -21.16 0.33 13.67
C THR A 9 -22.50 0.16 12.96
N ALA A 10 -22.74 -0.99 12.34
CA ALA A 10 -23.97 -1.29 11.62
C ALA A 10 -25.21 -1.39 12.53
N THR A 11 -25.03 -1.79 13.80
CA THR A 11 -26.12 -1.99 14.77
C THR A 11 -26.32 -0.82 15.75
N GLY A 12 -25.55 0.26 15.61
CA GLY A 12 -25.67 1.43 16.50
C GLY A 12 -25.17 1.18 17.93
N THR A 13 -24.20 0.29 18.09
CA THR A 13 -23.60 -0.07 19.38
C THR A 13 -22.08 0.13 19.40
N LEU A 14 -21.58 1.07 18.57
CA LEU A 14 -20.15 1.36 18.45
C LEU A 14 -19.55 1.87 19.77
N ASP A 15 -20.34 2.49 20.62
CA ASP A 15 -19.98 2.93 21.98
C ASP A 15 -19.64 1.77 22.93
N ARG A 16 -19.85 0.52 22.52
CA ARG A 16 -19.65 -0.69 23.35
C ARG A 16 -18.45 -1.53 22.93
N VAL A 17 -17.64 -1.06 21.99
CA VAL A 17 -16.45 -1.77 21.50
C VAL A 17 -15.25 -0.83 21.49
N ASP A 18 -14.08 -1.38 21.81
CA ASP A 18 -12.82 -0.65 21.78
C ASP A 18 -12.02 -0.98 20.51
N ALA A 19 -11.30 0.02 20.00
CA ALA A 19 -10.34 -0.15 18.92
C ALA A 19 -8.92 -0.11 19.49
N GLU A 20 -8.18 -1.20 19.30
CA GLU A 20 -6.78 -1.32 19.70
C GLU A 20 -5.87 -0.98 18.52
N TRP A 21 -4.82 -0.22 18.81
CA TRP A 21 -3.83 0.21 17.83
C TRP A 21 -2.46 -0.32 18.19
N ARG A 22 -1.67 -0.55 17.16
CA ARG A 22 -0.23 -0.79 17.28
C ARG A 22 0.50 0.55 17.42
N ASP A 23 1.60 0.56 18.18
CA ASP A 23 2.45 1.75 18.33
C ASP A 23 3.28 2.02 17.07
N GLU A 24 3.47 1.02 16.22
CA GLU A 24 4.21 1.17 14.97
C GLU A 24 3.51 2.10 13.96
N ALA A 25 4.31 2.88 13.24
CA ALA A 25 3.85 3.65 12.10
C ALA A 25 3.62 2.73 10.89
N ALA A 26 2.57 3.01 10.12
CA ALA A 26 2.32 2.38 8.82
C ALA A 26 2.45 3.43 7.70
N LEU A 27 3.17 3.10 6.63
CA LEU A 27 3.33 3.97 5.45
C LEU A 27 3.05 3.20 4.18
N THR A 28 2.29 3.79 3.26
CA THR A 28 1.94 3.18 1.97
C THR A 28 2.51 3.98 0.79
N VAL A 29 3.17 3.28 -0.14
CA VAL A 29 3.64 3.83 -1.41
C VAL A 29 2.74 3.28 -2.53
N VAL A 30 2.11 4.18 -3.28
CA VAL A 30 1.28 3.79 -4.43
C VAL A 30 2.17 3.62 -5.65
N LEU A 31 2.08 2.45 -6.30
CA LEU A 31 2.60 2.23 -7.65
C LEU A 31 1.44 2.46 -8.64
N ALA A 32 1.70 3.36 -9.59
CA ALA A 32 0.74 3.79 -10.60
C ALA A 32 1.26 3.49 -12.01
N SER A 33 0.35 3.40 -12.98
CA SER A 33 0.69 3.17 -14.39
C SER A 33 1.26 4.44 -15.00
N LYS A 34 2.40 4.34 -15.70
CA LYS A 34 3.03 5.47 -16.38
C LYS A 34 2.00 6.22 -17.24
N GLY A 35 1.90 7.53 -17.02
CA GLY A 35 0.92 8.41 -17.66
C GLY A 35 -0.24 8.85 -16.76
N TYR A 36 -0.50 8.15 -15.65
CA TYR A 36 -1.46 8.58 -14.63
C TYR A 36 -1.08 9.96 -14.05
N PRO A 37 -2.03 10.91 -13.84
CA PRO A 37 -3.49 10.78 -13.93
C PRO A 37 -4.10 11.00 -15.33
N GLY A 38 -3.28 11.17 -16.37
CA GLY A 38 -3.70 11.28 -17.77
C GLY A 38 -3.96 9.92 -18.41
N ALA A 39 -3.67 9.81 -19.71
CA ALA A 39 -3.75 8.55 -20.44
C ALA A 39 -2.59 7.62 -20.05
N TYR A 40 -2.88 6.33 -19.90
CA TYR A 40 -1.93 5.28 -19.55
C TYR A 40 -2.28 3.98 -20.25
N ASP A 41 -1.29 3.12 -20.44
CA ASP A 41 -1.48 1.80 -21.01
C ASP A 41 -2.21 0.87 -20.03
N LYS A 42 -3.12 0.07 -20.56
CA LYS A 42 -3.85 -0.94 -19.77
C LYS A 42 -3.35 -2.34 -20.07
N ASN A 43 -3.59 -3.24 -19.13
CA ASN A 43 -3.25 -4.66 -19.17
C ASN A 43 -1.74 -4.92 -19.28
N THR A 44 -0.90 -4.03 -18.74
CA THR A 44 0.55 -4.26 -18.71
C THR A 44 0.87 -5.35 -17.69
N PRO A 45 1.74 -6.31 -18.01
CA PRO A 45 2.03 -7.43 -17.12
C PRO A 45 2.80 -6.99 -15.87
N ILE A 46 2.44 -7.57 -14.73
CA ILE A 46 3.15 -7.48 -13.45
C ILE A 46 3.83 -8.83 -13.25
N ALA A 47 5.15 -8.89 -13.39
CA ALA A 47 5.91 -10.14 -13.43
C ALA A 47 6.11 -10.74 -12.03
N HIS A 48 6.29 -9.89 -11.02
CA HIS A 48 6.51 -10.33 -9.65
C HIS A 48 5.93 -9.33 -8.64
N ILE A 49 5.29 -9.87 -7.61
CA ILE A 49 4.93 -9.16 -6.38
C ILE A 49 5.62 -9.89 -5.22
N PRO A 50 6.38 -9.19 -4.37
CA PRO A 50 7.00 -9.79 -3.20
C PRO A 50 5.96 -10.40 -2.25
N GLU A 51 6.33 -11.50 -1.60
CA GLU A 51 5.51 -12.10 -0.56
C GLU A 51 5.25 -11.13 0.59
N ALA A 52 4.06 -11.23 1.18
CA ALA A 52 3.70 -10.46 2.35
C ALA A 52 4.35 -11.04 3.62
N SER A 53 4.64 -10.16 4.57
CA SER A 53 4.98 -10.50 5.96
C SER A 53 3.99 -9.83 6.92
N GLU A 54 4.21 -10.02 8.22
CA GLU A 54 3.47 -9.31 9.28
C GLU A 54 3.75 -7.79 9.25
N GLU A 55 4.93 -7.39 8.78
CA GLU A 55 5.40 -6.02 8.77
C GLU A 55 5.23 -5.32 7.42
N ALA A 56 5.01 -6.05 6.33
CA ALA A 56 4.88 -5.43 5.02
C ALA A 56 4.01 -6.23 4.05
N LYS A 57 3.21 -5.53 3.25
CA LYS A 57 2.24 -6.15 2.34
C LYS A 57 1.96 -5.27 1.12
N VAL A 58 1.80 -5.94 -0.02
CA VAL A 58 1.32 -5.30 -1.26
C VAL A 58 -0.19 -5.52 -1.38
N PHE A 59 -0.94 -4.42 -1.38
CA PHE A 59 -2.39 -4.44 -1.61
C PHE A 59 -2.70 -4.12 -3.07
N HIS A 60 -3.53 -4.96 -3.67
CA HIS A 60 -4.01 -4.79 -5.03
C HIS A 60 -5.08 -3.69 -5.10
N ALA A 61 -5.00 -2.85 -6.14
CA ALA A 61 -6.05 -1.90 -6.51
C ALA A 61 -6.50 -2.20 -7.95
N GLY A 62 -5.98 -1.47 -8.94
CA GLY A 62 -6.30 -1.67 -10.35
C GLY A 62 -5.53 -2.84 -10.98
N THR A 63 -5.77 -4.07 -10.54
CA THR A 63 -5.18 -5.29 -11.13
C THR A 63 -6.24 -6.31 -11.54
N ALA A 64 -5.91 -7.20 -12.48
CA ALA A 64 -6.72 -8.37 -12.82
C ALA A 64 -5.84 -9.57 -13.15
N LEU A 65 -6.40 -10.78 -13.11
CA LEU A 65 -5.82 -11.96 -13.74
C LEU A 65 -6.36 -12.08 -15.17
N LYS A 66 -5.45 -12.20 -16.14
CA LYS A 66 -5.77 -12.43 -17.55
C LYS A 66 -4.85 -13.51 -18.08
N ASP A 67 -5.41 -14.61 -18.58
CA ASP A 67 -4.65 -15.77 -19.09
C ASP A 67 -3.58 -16.24 -18.07
N ASP A 68 -4.00 -16.38 -16.81
CA ASP A 68 -3.17 -16.72 -15.64
C ASP A 68 -2.00 -15.76 -15.35
N ARG A 69 -2.03 -14.56 -15.93
CA ARG A 69 -1.05 -13.50 -15.68
C ARG A 69 -1.68 -12.34 -14.92
N LEU A 70 -0.95 -11.82 -13.94
CA LEU A 70 -1.34 -10.60 -13.26
C LEU A 70 -1.06 -9.39 -14.17
N VAL A 71 -2.07 -8.55 -14.35
CA VAL A 71 -1.97 -7.35 -15.20
C VAL A 71 -2.51 -6.11 -14.49
N ALA A 72 -1.93 -4.95 -14.79
CA ALA A 72 -2.40 -3.65 -14.35
C ALA A 72 -3.57 -3.15 -15.22
N THR A 73 -4.72 -2.84 -14.64
CA THR A 73 -5.94 -2.42 -15.35
C THR A 73 -6.41 -1.00 -15.00
N GLY A 74 -5.87 -0.41 -13.93
CA GLY A 74 -6.20 0.94 -13.46
C GLY A 74 -5.01 1.90 -13.47
N GLY A 75 -5.27 3.16 -13.10
CA GLY A 75 -4.21 4.16 -12.95
C GLY A 75 -3.39 4.00 -11.66
N ARG A 76 -4.05 3.70 -10.53
CA ARG A 76 -3.42 3.26 -9.27
C ARG A 76 -3.54 1.75 -9.18
N VAL A 77 -2.43 1.04 -9.02
CA VAL A 77 -2.38 -0.40 -9.30
C VAL A 77 -2.02 -1.21 -8.07
N LEU A 78 -0.97 -0.83 -7.35
CA LEU A 78 -0.54 -1.50 -6.12
C LEU A 78 -0.32 -0.46 -5.02
N ASN A 79 -0.60 -0.83 -3.77
CA ASN A 79 -0.24 -0.05 -2.59
C ASN A 79 0.71 -0.89 -1.73
N VAL A 80 1.98 -0.49 -1.70
CA VAL A 80 3.02 -1.17 -0.94
C VAL A 80 3.07 -0.54 0.45
N THR A 81 2.57 -1.28 1.44
CA THR A 81 2.50 -0.80 2.82
C THR A 81 3.54 -1.52 3.67
N ALA A 82 4.27 -0.78 4.49
CA ALA A 82 5.15 -1.36 5.50
C ALA A 82 4.99 -0.67 6.86
N LEU A 83 5.34 -1.41 7.90
CA LEU A 83 5.41 -0.98 9.28
C LEU A 83 6.84 -0.59 9.67
N GLY A 84 6.96 0.28 10.66
CA GLY A 84 8.23 0.64 11.29
C GLY A 84 7.99 1.30 12.65
N LYS A 85 9.01 1.34 13.52
CA LYS A 85 8.89 2.00 14.83
C LYS A 85 8.76 3.52 14.69
N THR A 86 9.20 4.05 13.55
CA THR A 86 9.11 5.45 13.15
C THR A 86 8.57 5.54 11.72
N VAL A 87 8.13 6.72 11.31
CA VAL A 87 7.76 6.98 9.92
C VAL A 87 8.98 6.84 9.00
N THR A 88 10.18 7.22 9.46
CA THR A 88 11.43 7.01 8.72
C THR A 88 11.68 5.54 8.42
N GLU A 89 11.53 4.66 9.42
CA GLU A 89 11.68 3.21 9.22
C GLU A 89 10.60 2.64 8.29
N ALA A 90 9.33 2.99 8.53
CA ALA A 90 8.22 2.53 7.68
C ALA A 90 8.38 2.98 6.22
N GLN A 91 8.88 4.20 6.00
CA GLN A 91 9.20 4.72 4.67
C GLN A 91 10.29 3.88 3.98
N ALA A 92 11.40 3.62 4.67
CA ALA A 92 12.50 2.83 4.14
C ALA A 92 12.05 1.40 3.79
N HIS A 93 11.28 0.76 4.66
CA HIS A 93 10.75 -0.59 4.43
C HIS A 93 9.78 -0.62 3.24
N ALA A 94 8.87 0.35 3.13
CA ALA A 94 7.91 0.43 2.04
C ALA A 94 8.61 0.61 0.68
N TYR A 95 9.65 1.45 0.61
CA TYR A 95 10.43 1.61 -0.62
C TYR A 95 11.26 0.39 -0.96
N ALA A 96 11.91 -0.25 0.02
CA ALA A 96 12.66 -1.48 -0.20
C ALA A 96 11.76 -2.60 -0.75
N LEU A 97 10.51 -2.70 -0.27
CA LEU A 97 9.53 -3.65 -0.81
C LEU A 97 9.03 -3.23 -2.20
N ALA A 98 8.79 -1.94 -2.43
CA ALA A 98 8.32 -1.42 -3.71
C ALA A 98 9.35 -1.65 -4.83
N ASP A 99 10.65 -1.52 -4.53
CA ASP A 99 11.74 -1.76 -5.48
C ASP A 99 11.90 -3.23 -5.86
N ARG A 100 11.28 -4.15 -5.11
CA ARG A 100 11.23 -5.58 -5.44
C ARG A 100 10.02 -5.95 -6.31
N VAL A 101 9.08 -5.03 -6.57
CA VAL A 101 7.97 -5.28 -7.49
C VAL A 101 8.49 -5.20 -8.93
N GLU A 102 8.30 -6.26 -9.70
CA GLU A 102 8.69 -6.30 -11.11
C GLU A 102 7.52 -5.90 -11.99
N TRP A 103 7.43 -4.61 -12.29
CA TRP A 103 6.43 -4.05 -13.20
C TRP A 103 6.99 -2.86 -13.97
N GLU A 104 7.34 -3.09 -15.25
CA GLU A 104 8.03 -2.09 -16.08
C GLU A 104 7.21 -0.81 -16.33
N ASN A 105 5.88 -0.92 -16.42
CA ASN A 105 5.01 0.24 -16.60
C ASN A 105 4.70 0.98 -15.29
N GLY A 106 5.17 0.46 -14.15
CA GLY A 106 4.96 1.09 -12.85
C GLY A 106 5.85 2.30 -12.62
N PHE A 107 5.35 3.26 -11.85
CA PHE A 107 6.14 4.30 -11.21
C PHE A 107 5.56 4.66 -9.83
N CYS A 108 6.38 5.26 -8.97
CA CYS A 108 5.93 5.82 -7.71
C CYS A 108 6.71 7.10 -7.37
N ARG A 109 6.15 7.91 -6.47
CA ARG A 109 6.89 9.00 -5.81
C ARG A 109 7.93 8.43 -4.85
N ARG A 110 9.03 9.15 -4.63
CA ARG A 110 10.14 8.77 -3.74
C ARG A 110 10.23 9.56 -2.42
N ASP A 111 9.18 10.30 -2.09
CA ASP A 111 9.13 11.22 -0.95
C ASP A 111 7.86 11.04 -0.09
N ILE A 112 7.17 9.91 -0.17
CA ILE A 112 5.96 9.69 0.64
C ILE A 112 6.30 9.75 2.12
N GLY A 113 5.66 10.65 2.88
CA GLY A 113 5.94 10.84 4.31
C GLY A 113 7.07 11.82 4.64
N TRP A 114 7.69 12.50 3.66
CA TRP A 114 8.86 13.36 3.86
C TRP A 114 8.69 14.43 4.97
N GLN A 115 7.50 15.01 5.13
CA GLN A 115 7.23 16.01 6.17
C GLN A 115 7.27 15.41 7.58
N ALA A 116 6.79 14.18 7.76
CA ALA A 116 6.82 13.48 9.03
C ALA A 116 8.26 13.05 9.36
N VAL A 117 8.98 12.49 8.37
CA VAL A 117 10.41 12.16 8.49
C VAL A 117 11.25 13.39 8.87
N ALA A 118 10.94 14.56 8.32
CA ALA A 118 11.63 15.80 8.69
C ALA A 118 11.39 16.21 10.15
N ARG A 119 10.20 15.93 10.71
CA ARG A 119 9.85 16.23 12.11
C ARG A 119 10.51 15.30 13.11
N GLU A 120 10.80 14.06 12.74
CA GLU A 120 11.48 13.08 13.62
C GLU A 120 12.95 13.42 13.89
N LYS A 121 13.55 14.29 13.07
CA LYS A 121 14.96 14.71 13.20
C LYS A 121 15.16 15.91 14.12
N VAL A 122 14.07 16.51 14.62
CA VAL A 122 14.07 17.73 15.44
C VAL A 122 13.99 17.37 16.92
#